data_AF-I0EQL5-F1
#
_entry.id   AF-I0EQL5-F1
#
_cell.length_a   1.000
_cell.length_b   1.000
_cell.length_c   1.000
_cell.angle_alpha   90.00
_cell.angle_beta   90.00
_cell.angle_gamma   90.00
#
_symmetry.space_group_name_H-M   'P 1'
#
loop_
_entity.id
_entity.type
_entity.pdbx_description
1 polymer ?
#
loop_
_entity_poly.entity_id
_entity_poly.type
_entity_poly.pdbx_seq_one_letter_code
_entity_poly.pdbx_strand_id
1 'polypeptide(L)'
;MHITEQEAKTFFNDSAILYSTSNAYFSAQEKTALIIETWIKEEIEGEMVWNRYLWNDKAGIYKIEFKPFKNGLCPFVVSKLYIDEYNNYYGIFRDMKPLQDYINYAENRMGNMMGSFKAMFEEDAVANIDEFVETMSLDNAIVKVRPNALSQKKIEFMNNQADLSALSQKAEQKRQLLRILAGVNDESMGMAINRQSGVAIAQRQESGLMGLQTFLKASDDMDKLIYHLAIDFICYYFTKPEIYRIVDKKVGDRYFEANTNETNKIRPLQFDLIYKTQLKTESKDQKWGNWNELLKILAQIRPDIVPQLVPLILQDMDSPITADVLEVIQNSDALVAKNQEAQASRQQELQALEIEKLKAQILELESKANKYNAQGDLSKTTLQSEQINQALTIDSIQQGKVPETNLKTSDQTTWRKYPSSMNLDY
;
A
#
# COMPACT_ATOMS: atom_id res chain seq x y z
N MET A 1 25.09 -31.35 7.56
CA MET A 1 25.97 -30.24 7.98
C MET A 1 27.41 -30.74 8.00
N HIS A 2 28.38 -29.93 7.58
CA HIS A 2 29.80 -30.18 7.86
C HIS A 2 30.20 -29.32 9.06
N ILE A 3 30.89 -29.91 10.03
CA ILE A 3 31.32 -29.26 11.28
C ILE A 3 32.82 -29.50 11.48
N THR A 4 33.58 -28.51 11.97
CA THR A 4 35.03 -28.68 12.22
C THR A 4 35.31 -29.59 13.43
N GLU A 5 36.53 -30.14 13.54
CA GLU A 5 36.92 -30.96 14.70
C GLU A 5 36.74 -30.24 16.05
N GLN A 6 36.94 -28.91 16.11
CA GLN A 6 36.82 -28.13 17.35
C GLN A 6 35.36 -27.95 17.79
N GLU A 7 34.49 -27.56 16.85
CA GLU A 7 33.05 -27.44 17.09
C GLU A 7 32.43 -28.81 17.42
N ALA A 8 32.81 -29.86 16.67
CA ALA A 8 32.34 -31.22 16.90
C ALA A 8 32.71 -31.74 18.31
N LYS A 9 33.94 -31.50 18.76
CA LYS A 9 34.31 -31.81 20.15
C LYS A 9 33.47 -31.04 21.16
N THR A 10 33.20 -29.76 20.91
CA THR A 10 32.41 -28.90 21.81
C THR A 10 30.92 -29.29 21.87
N PHE A 11 30.33 -29.76 20.77
CA PHE A 11 28.90 -30.11 20.71
C PHE A 11 28.55 -31.51 21.23
N PHE A 12 29.52 -32.43 21.21
CA PHE A 12 29.29 -33.85 21.47
C PHE A 12 30.16 -34.44 22.60
N ASN A 13 31.21 -33.74 23.04
CA ASN A 13 32.16 -34.04 24.14
C ASN A 13 32.86 -35.43 24.13
N ASP A 14 32.10 -36.52 24.15
CA ASP A 14 32.60 -37.88 24.39
C ASP A 14 32.29 -38.90 23.27
N SER A 15 31.50 -38.54 22.25
CA SER A 15 31.12 -39.48 21.19
C SER A 15 32.19 -39.69 20.10
N ALA A 16 32.28 -40.92 19.58
CA ALA A 16 33.28 -41.32 18.60
C ALA A 16 32.92 -40.86 17.16
N ILE A 17 33.13 -39.58 16.88
CA ILE A 17 32.79 -38.95 15.61
C ILE A 17 33.72 -39.40 14.48
N LEU A 18 33.15 -39.76 13.32
CA LEU A 18 33.89 -40.00 12.09
C LEU A 18 34.19 -38.68 11.37
N TYR A 19 35.48 -38.36 11.29
CA TYR A 19 35.99 -37.19 10.56
C TYR A 19 36.45 -37.57 9.14
N SER A 20 35.92 -36.89 8.13
CA SER A 20 36.53 -36.85 6.80
C SER A 20 37.70 -35.85 6.79
N THR A 21 38.83 -36.22 6.19
CA THR A 21 39.95 -35.31 5.94
C THR A 21 39.90 -34.89 4.47
N SER A 22 39.77 -33.60 4.18
CA SER A 22 39.82 -33.08 2.82
C SER A 22 41.27 -32.86 2.40
N ASN A 23 41.72 -33.57 1.35
CA ASN A 23 43.00 -33.27 0.69
C ASN A 23 42.87 -32.01 -0.18
N ALA A 24 42.78 -30.84 0.46
CA ALA A 24 43.13 -29.59 -0.17
C ALA A 24 44.64 -29.59 -0.43
N TYR A 25 45.06 -29.40 -1.68
CA TYR A 25 46.47 -29.15 -1.97
C TYR A 25 46.81 -27.74 -1.47
N PHE A 26 47.81 -27.66 -0.59
CA PHE A 26 48.29 -26.46 0.15
C PHE A 26 47.45 -26.03 1.37
N SER A 27 48.16 -25.91 2.51
CA SER A 27 47.71 -25.54 3.86
C SER A 27 46.77 -26.55 4.57
N ALA A 28 46.90 -26.61 5.91
CA ALA A 28 46.14 -27.38 6.91
C ALA A 28 45.24 -28.57 6.45
N GLN A 29 45.51 -29.78 6.97
CA GLN A 29 44.58 -30.90 6.93
C GLN A 29 43.37 -30.66 7.85
N GLU A 30 42.39 -29.90 7.35
CA GLU A 30 41.13 -29.70 8.06
C GLU A 30 40.32 -31.01 8.11
N LYS A 31 40.03 -31.45 9.33
CA LYS A 31 39.14 -32.56 9.62
C LYS A 31 37.74 -32.02 9.84
N THR A 32 36.81 -32.47 9.00
CA THR A 32 35.40 -32.10 9.08
C THR A 32 34.57 -33.35 9.35
N ALA A 33 33.60 -33.23 10.25
CA ALA A 33 32.59 -34.24 10.49
C ALA A 33 31.37 -33.96 9.62
N LEU A 34 30.93 -34.95 8.83
CA LEU A 34 29.59 -34.91 8.23
C LEU A 34 28.58 -35.37 9.30
N ILE A 35 27.62 -34.52 9.63
CA ILE A 35 26.53 -34.81 10.55
C ILE A 35 25.20 -34.58 9.84
N ILE A 36 24.35 -35.59 9.86
CA ILE A 36 22.96 -35.54 9.41
C ILE A 36 22.11 -35.17 10.62
N GLU A 37 21.28 -34.16 10.45
CA GLU A 37 20.28 -33.76 11.43
C GLU A 37 18.91 -34.25 10.93
N THR A 38 18.13 -34.86 11.81
CA THR A 38 16.80 -35.41 11.48
C THR A 38 15.83 -35.13 12.61
N TRP A 39 14.68 -34.58 12.24
CA TRP A 39 13.59 -34.28 13.17
C TRP A 39 12.50 -35.32 12.97
N ILE A 40 12.18 -36.04 14.04
CA ILE A 40 11.16 -37.11 14.04
C ILE A 40 10.05 -36.69 14.99
N LYS A 41 8.80 -36.88 14.58
CA LYS A 41 7.63 -36.64 15.41
C LYS A 41 7.21 -37.97 16.04
N GLU A 42 7.28 -38.06 17.36
CA GLU A 42 7.11 -39.28 18.12
C GLU A 42 6.09 -39.06 19.25
N GLU A 43 5.39 -40.13 19.64
CA GLU A 43 4.42 -40.07 20.73
C GLU A 43 5.11 -40.39 22.06
N ILE A 44 5.11 -39.43 22.98
CA ILE A 44 5.69 -39.56 24.32
C ILE A 44 4.62 -39.16 25.32
N GLU A 45 4.27 -40.08 26.23
CA GLU A 45 3.27 -39.88 27.30
C GLU A 45 1.88 -39.43 26.80
N GLY A 46 1.55 -39.71 25.53
CA GLY A 46 0.32 -39.30 24.85
C GLY A 46 0.38 -37.91 24.19
N GLU A 47 1.48 -37.17 24.32
CA GLU A 47 1.77 -35.99 23.51
C GLU A 47 2.59 -36.35 22.27
N MET A 48 2.26 -35.68 21.16
CA MET A 48 2.92 -35.83 19.86
C MET A 48 4.03 -34.79 19.70
N VAL A 49 5.26 -35.17 20.07
CA VAL A 49 6.41 -34.27 20.28
C VAL A 49 7.46 -34.42 19.18
N TRP A 50 8.16 -33.33 18.82
CA TRP A 50 9.31 -33.39 17.93
C TRP A 50 10.63 -33.62 18.70
N ASN A 51 11.35 -34.67 18.31
CA ASN A 51 12.67 -35.04 18.82
C ASN A 51 13.73 -34.88 17.71
N ARG A 52 14.97 -34.57 18.11
CA ARG A 52 16.07 -34.27 17.20
C ARG A 52 17.18 -35.33 17.31
N TYR A 53 17.53 -35.90 16.17
CA TYR A 53 18.53 -36.95 16.02
C TYR A 53 19.71 -36.41 15.22
N LEU A 54 20.91 -36.51 15.80
CA LEU A 54 22.18 -36.12 15.16
C LEU A 54 23.00 -37.38 14.91
N TRP A 55 23.23 -37.72 13.64
CA TRP A 55 23.75 -39.03 13.24
C TRP A 55 24.64 -38.97 11.98
N ASN A 56 25.24 -40.10 11.62
CA ASN A 56 26.02 -40.28 10.40
C ASN A 56 25.85 -41.72 9.90
N ASP A 57 25.63 -41.87 8.59
CA ASP A 57 25.48 -43.12 7.83
C ASP A 57 26.44 -44.26 8.26
N LYS A 58 27.69 -43.93 8.61
CA LYS A 58 28.74 -44.90 8.96
C LYS A 58 29.00 -45.07 10.46
N ALA A 59 28.50 -44.17 11.30
CA ALA A 59 28.72 -44.18 12.75
C ALA A 59 27.46 -44.48 13.58
N GLY A 60 26.28 -44.41 12.96
CA GLY A 60 25.02 -44.40 13.68
C GLY A 60 24.75 -43.04 14.33
N ILE A 61 24.05 -43.05 15.47
CA ILE A 61 23.55 -41.85 16.14
C ILE A 61 24.59 -41.32 17.14
N TYR A 62 25.01 -40.06 16.96
CA TYR A 62 25.95 -39.38 17.86
C TYR A 62 25.26 -38.75 19.07
N LYS A 63 24.02 -38.26 18.91
CA LYS A 63 23.23 -37.60 19.96
C LYS A 63 21.74 -37.65 19.66
N ILE A 64 20.94 -37.78 20.71
CA ILE A 64 19.47 -37.64 20.67
C ILE A 64 19.12 -36.50 21.64
N GLU A 65 18.28 -35.56 21.17
CA GLU A 65 17.76 -34.46 21.98
C GLU A 65 16.23 -34.57 21.99
N PHE A 66 15.66 -35.06 23.10
CA PHE A 66 14.22 -35.16 23.31
C PHE A 66 13.62 -33.79 23.65
N LYS A 67 12.47 -33.44 23.05
CA LYS A 67 11.75 -32.16 23.23
C LYS A 67 12.69 -30.93 23.35
N PRO A 68 13.61 -30.69 22.38
CA PRO A 68 14.71 -29.72 22.52
C PRO A 68 14.25 -28.27 22.62
N PHE A 69 13.03 -27.95 22.17
CA PHE A 69 12.37 -26.68 22.41
C PHE A 69 11.18 -26.87 23.37
N LYS A 70 10.96 -25.89 24.27
CA LYS A 70 9.89 -25.94 25.29
C LYS A 70 8.47 -26.18 24.72
N ASN A 71 8.19 -25.66 23.53
CA ASN A 71 6.91 -25.85 22.83
C ASN A 71 6.79 -27.22 22.14
N GLY A 72 7.85 -28.03 22.11
CA GLY A 72 7.87 -29.34 21.44
C GLY A 72 7.72 -29.30 19.92
N LEU A 73 7.89 -28.13 19.30
CA LEU A 73 7.78 -27.95 17.84
C LEU A 73 9.12 -28.10 17.12
N CYS A 74 9.05 -28.52 15.86
CA CYS A 74 10.18 -28.48 14.93
C CYS A 74 10.54 -27.02 14.59
N PRO A 75 11.82 -26.63 14.53
CA PRO A 75 12.25 -25.28 14.13
C PRO A 75 12.11 -25.05 12.61
N PHE A 76 11.89 -26.10 11.83
CA PHE A 76 11.83 -26.06 10.37
C PHE A 76 10.39 -26.23 9.88
N VAL A 77 9.86 -25.21 9.20
CA VAL A 77 8.61 -25.27 8.46
C VAL A 77 8.89 -25.68 7.02
N VAL A 78 8.21 -26.71 6.52
CA VAL A 78 8.33 -27.18 5.12
C VAL A 78 6.94 -27.31 4.53
N SER A 79 6.59 -26.36 3.65
CA SER A 79 5.38 -26.46 2.82
C SER A 79 5.60 -27.38 1.62
N LYS A 80 4.53 -28.03 1.15
CA LYS A 80 4.56 -29.03 0.09
C LYS A 80 3.49 -28.65 -0.94
N LEU A 81 3.90 -28.38 -2.18
CA LEU A 81 2.98 -27.90 -3.22
C LEU A 81 2.09 -29.04 -3.75
N TYR A 82 2.72 -30.08 -4.30
CA TYR A 82 2.04 -31.27 -4.79
C TYR A 82 2.70 -32.53 -4.25
N ILE A 83 1.89 -33.59 -4.12
CA ILE A 83 2.28 -34.89 -3.58
C ILE A 83 1.83 -35.97 -4.56
N ASP A 84 2.75 -36.84 -4.95
CA ASP A 84 2.54 -38.00 -5.82
C ASP A 84 1.88 -39.18 -5.07
N GLU A 85 1.38 -40.19 -5.78
CA GLU A 85 0.88 -41.45 -5.19
C GLU A 85 1.94 -42.12 -4.31
N TYR A 86 3.21 -41.99 -4.71
CA TYR A 86 4.40 -42.46 -3.99
C TYR A 86 4.87 -41.52 -2.86
N ASN A 87 4.04 -40.55 -2.43
CA ASN A 87 4.35 -39.51 -1.43
C ASN A 87 5.58 -38.64 -1.78
N ASN A 88 5.96 -38.57 -3.06
CA ASN A 88 7.05 -37.73 -3.56
C ASN A 88 6.56 -36.28 -3.76
N TYR A 89 7.35 -35.31 -3.31
CA TYR A 89 7.00 -33.89 -3.40
C TYR A 89 7.53 -33.26 -4.69
N TYR A 90 6.72 -32.42 -5.34
CA TYR A 90 7.11 -31.74 -6.56
C TYR A 90 6.53 -30.33 -6.69
N GLY A 91 7.22 -29.51 -7.48
CA GLY A 91 6.81 -28.16 -7.86
C GLY A 91 6.30 -28.09 -9.31
N ILE A 92 5.79 -26.92 -9.69
CA ILE A 92 5.17 -26.59 -10.99
C ILE A 92 5.99 -27.11 -12.20
N PHE A 93 7.32 -27.01 -12.12
CA PHE A 93 8.22 -27.40 -13.21
C PHE A 93 8.21 -28.89 -13.57
N ARG A 94 7.64 -29.79 -12.74
CA ARG A 94 7.56 -31.23 -13.06
C ARG A 94 6.83 -31.46 -14.39
N ASP A 95 5.72 -30.77 -14.59
CA ASP A 95 4.84 -30.96 -15.73
C ASP A 95 5.23 -30.08 -16.92
N MET A 96 5.97 -28.98 -16.67
CA MET A 96 6.60 -28.17 -17.71
C MET A 96 7.78 -28.89 -18.38
N LYS A 97 8.59 -29.63 -17.63
CA LYS A 97 9.83 -30.22 -18.14
C LYS A 97 9.63 -31.12 -19.38
N PRO A 98 8.68 -32.08 -19.43
CA PRO A 98 8.44 -32.90 -20.62
C PRO A 98 7.98 -32.08 -21.85
N LEU A 99 7.35 -30.92 -21.64
CA LEU A 99 6.98 -30.01 -22.73
C LEU A 99 8.24 -29.31 -23.28
N GLN A 100 9.11 -28.82 -22.39
CA GLN A 100 10.38 -28.20 -22.75
C GLN A 100 11.34 -29.19 -23.43
N ASP A 101 11.49 -30.40 -22.90
CA ASP A 101 12.32 -31.47 -23.49
C ASP A 101 11.80 -31.84 -24.90
N TYR A 102 10.48 -31.86 -25.12
CA TYR A 102 9.90 -32.06 -26.45
C TYR A 102 10.17 -30.88 -27.40
N ILE A 103 10.06 -29.63 -26.94
CA ILE A 103 10.36 -28.43 -27.76
C ILE A 103 11.83 -28.45 -28.17
N ASN A 104 12.75 -28.68 -27.21
CA ASN A 104 14.18 -28.82 -27.45
C ASN A 104 14.47 -29.92 -28.49
N TYR A 105 13.84 -31.10 -28.35
CA TYR A 105 13.98 -32.19 -29.33
C TYR A 105 13.45 -31.80 -30.71
N ALA A 106 12.26 -31.18 -30.78
CA ALA A 106 11.64 -30.77 -32.04
C ALA A 106 12.48 -29.72 -32.78
N GLU A 107 12.99 -28.70 -32.08
CA GLU A 107 13.83 -27.65 -32.66
C GLU A 107 15.17 -28.20 -33.17
N ASN A 108 15.86 -29.03 -32.38
CA ASN A 108 17.09 -29.71 -32.82
C ASN A 108 16.83 -30.63 -34.03
N ARG A 109 15.70 -31.35 -34.02
CA ARG A 109 15.32 -32.24 -35.13
C ARG A 109 14.95 -31.47 -36.39
N MET A 110 14.25 -30.34 -36.26
CA MET A 110 13.93 -29.45 -37.38
C MET A 110 15.20 -28.85 -37.97
N GLY A 111 16.12 -28.31 -37.15
CA GLY A 111 17.41 -27.80 -37.62
C GLY A 111 18.22 -28.86 -38.37
N ASN A 112 18.27 -30.09 -37.86
CA ASN A 112 18.89 -31.23 -38.53
C ASN A 112 18.20 -31.60 -39.85
N MET A 113 16.87 -31.57 -39.92
CA MET A 113 16.09 -31.88 -41.13
C MET A 113 16.04 -30.73 -42.17
N MET A 114 16.46 -29.52 -41.79
CA MET A 114 16.73 -28.41 -42.71
C MET A 114 18.17 -28.47 -43.24
N GLY A 115 19.15 -28.75 -42.37
CA GLY A 115 20.57 -28.90 -42.74
C GLY A 115 20.93 -30.28 -43.32
N SER A 116 19.97 -31.17 -43.60
CA SER A 116 20.23 -32.44 -44.28
C SER A 116 19.08 -32.84 -45.22
N PHE A 117 19.44 -33.08 -46.48
CA PHE A 117 18.58 -33.68 -47.49
C PHE A 117 18.89 -35.17 -47.64
N LYS A 118 18.00 -35.90 -48.31
CA LYS A 118 18.27 -37.27 -48.80
C LYS A 118 17.84 -37.38 -50.25
N ALA A 119 18.77 -37.79 -51.10
CA ALA A 119 18.52 -38.11 -52.49
C ALA A 119 18.61 -39.63 -52.69
N MET A 120 17.56 -40.22 -53.25
CA MET A 120 17.60 -41.53 -53.90
C MET A 120 17.99 -41.29 -55.36
N PHE A 121 18.90 -42.09 -55.92
CA PHE A 121 19.18 -42.06 -57.36
C PHE A 121 19.53 -43.46 -57.88
N GLU A 122 19.17 -43.73 -59.13
CA GLU A 122 19.66 -44.92 -59.83
C GLU A 122 21.13 -44.73 -60.25
N GLU A 123 21.93 -45.79 -60.20
CA GLU A 123 23.35 -45.79 -60.59
C GLU A 123 23.59 -45.22 -62.00
N ASP A 124 22.64 -45.47 -62.91
CA ASP A 124 22.66 -44.97 -64.30
C ASP A 124 22.20 -43.50 -64.47
N ALA A 125 21.73 -42.83 -63.41
CA ALA A 125 21.25 -41.44 -63.50
C ALA A 125 22.39 -40.39 -63.50
N VAL A 126 23.56 -40.78 -62.98
CA VAL A 126 24.67 -39.89 -62.62
C VAL A 126 25.93 -40.24 -63.43
N ALA A 127 26.80 -39.26 -63.70
CA ALA A 127 28.06 -39.49 -64.43
C ALA A 127 29.23 -39.89 -63.51
N ASN A 128 29.31 -39.28 -62.33
CA ASN A 128 30.30 -39.51 -61.29
C ASN A 128 29.61 -39.37 -59.93
N ILE A 129 29.65 -40.40 -59.08
CA ILE A 129 28.87 -40.46 -57.84
C ILE A 129 29.44 -39.51 -56.78
N ASP A 130 30.76 -39.51 -56.59
CA ASP A 130 31.41 -38.73 -55.53
C ASP A 130 31.25 -37.22 -55.77
N GLU A 131 31.48 -36.77 -57.02
CA GLU A 131 31.28 -35.40 -57.47
C GLU A 131 29.80 -34.96 -57.36
N PHE A 132 28.85 -35.86 -57.60
CA PHE A 132 27.42 -35.59 -57.40
C PHE A 132 27.06 -35.42 -55.91
N VAL A 133 27.61 -36.25 -55.03
CA VAL A 133 27.39 -36.14 -53.57
C VAL A 133 28.04 -34.88 -53.00
N GLU A 134 29.29 -34.60 -53.39
CA GLU A 134 30.03 -33.41 -52.95
C GLU A 134 29.35 -32.13 -53.44
N THR A 135 28.99 -32.04 -54.73
CA THR A 135 28.29 -30.85 -55.23
C THR A 135 26.89 -30.71 -54.64
N MET A 136 26.08 -31.77 -54.54
CA MET A 136 24.76 -31.71 -53.90
C MET A 136 24.81 -31.29 -52.43
N SER A 137 25.94 -31.44 -51.73
CA SER A 137 26.09 -30.99 -50.34
C SER A 137 26.07 -29.46 -50.16
N LEU A 138 26.14 -28.70 -51.26
CA LEU A 138 26.20 -27.24 -51.26
C LEU A 138 24.82 -26.60 -51.48
N ASP A 139 24.47 -25.62 -50.64
CA ASP A 139 23.18 -24.87 -50.64
C ASP A 139 22.79 -24.19 -51.97
N ASN A 140 23.71 -24.08 -52.94
CA ASN A 140 23.47 -23.50 -54.26
C ASN A 140 24.15 -24.30 -55.39
N ALA A 141 24.02 -25.64 -55.36
CA ALA A 141 24.64 -26.54 -56.32
C ALA A 141 24.02 -26.49 -57.73
N ILE A 142 24.87 -26.51 -58.76
CA ILE A 142 24.47 -26.80 -60.16
C ILE A 142 25.06 -28.15 -60.54
N VAL A 143 24.24 -29.20 -60.56
CA VAL A 143 24.70 -30.59 -60.67
C VAL A 143 24.28 -31.21 -62.00
N LYS A 144 25.21 -31.89 -62.67
CA LYS A 144 25.02 -32.44 -64.02
C LYS A 144 24.52 -33.89 -63.96
N VAL A 145 23.31 -34.11 -64.46
CA VAL A 145 22.64 -35.42 -64.55
C VAL A 145 22.65 -35.96 -65.99
N ARG A 146 22.48 -37.27 -66.19
CA ARG A 146 22.38 -37.84 -67.54
C ARG A 146 21.07 -37.43 -68.24
N PRO A 147 21.02 -37.35 -69.59
CA PRO A 147 19.79 -37.07 -70.32
C PRO A 147 18.63 -38.01 -69.92
N ASN A 148 17.41 -37.49 -69.90
CA ASN A 148 16.17 -38.16 -69.47
C ASN A 148 16.10 -38.60 -67.99
N ALA A 149 17.16 -38.54 -67.20
CA ALA A 149 17.14 -39.01 -65.79
C ALA A 149 16.06 -38.32 -64.94
N LEU A 150 15.93 -36.98 -65.05
CA LEU A 150 14.87 -36.20 -64.38
C LEU A 150 13.47 -36.55 -64.94
N SER A 151 13.34 -36.70 -66.26
CA SER A 151 12.06 -37.01 -66.91
C SER A 151 11.52 -38.40 -66.55
N GLN A 152 12.41 -39.33 -66.19
CA GLN A 152 12.09 -40.70 -65.81
C GLN A 152 12.02 -40.91 -64.29
N LYS A 153 12.13 -39.83 -63.49
CA LYS A 153 12.22 -39.87 -62.02
C LYS A 153 13.34 -40.77 -61.46
N LYS A 154 14.46 -40.92 -62.19
CA LYS A 154 15.63 -41.71 -61.75
C LYS A 154 16.42 -41.06 -60.60
N ILE A 155 15.97 -39.90 -60.12
CA ILE A 155 16.47 -39.17 -58.95
C ILE A 155 15.23 -38.67 -58.19
N GLU A 156 15.11 -39.02 -56.92
CA GLU A 156 14.03 -38.60 -56.03
C GLU A 156 14.61 -37.97 -54.75
N PHE A 157 14.23 -36.73 -54.48
CA PHE A 157 14.61 -36.03 -53.25
C PHE A 157 13.51 -36.23 -52.20
N MET A 158 13.87 -36.80 -51.04
CA MET A 158 12.93 -36.94 -49.93
C MET A 158 12.61 -35.56 -49.34
N ASN A 159 11.44 -35.01 -49.68
CA ASN A 159 11.05 -33.69 -49.18
C ASN A 159 10.54 -33.76 -47.73
N ASN A 160 11.42 -33.47 -46.78
CA ASN A 160 11.15 -33.37 -45.34
C ASN A 160 10.14 -32.27 -44.95
N GLN A 161 9.71 -31.40 -45.87
CA GLN A 161 8.89 -30.20 -45.59
C GLN A 161 7.53 -30.50 -44.92
N ALA A 162 6.92 -31.65 -45.21
CA ALA A 162 5.69 -32.08 -44.54
C ALA A 162 5.92 -32.38 -43.05
N ASP A 163 6.98 -33.15 -42.73
CA ASP A 163 7.37 -33.47 -41.36
C ASP A 163 7.85 -32.22 -40.60
N LEU A 164 8.61 -31.33 -41.26
CA LEU A 164 9.04 -30.04 -40.71
C LEU A 164 7.83 -29.17 -40.31
N SER A 165 6.79 -29.11 -41.15
CA SER A 165 5.54 -28.41 -40.83
C SER A 165 4.81 -29.04 -39.64
N ALA A 166 4.71 -30.37 -39.61
CA ALA A 166 4.06 -31.11 -38.52
C ALA A 166 4.82 -31.00 -37.18
N LEU A 167 6.16 -30.99 -37.21
CA LEU A 167 7.03 -30.74 -36.06
C LEU A 167 6.87 -29.30 -35.55
N SER A 168 6.91 -28.32 -36.44
CA SER A 168 6.73 -26.89 -36.10
C SER A 168 5.37 -26.63 -35.43
N GLN A 169 4.29 -27.17 -35.99
CA GLN A 169 2.94 -27.05 -35.41
C GLN A 169 2.86 -27.69 -34.02
N LYS A 170 3.44 -28.88 -33.83
CA LYS A 170 3.47 -29.55 -32.52
C LYS A 170 4.35 -28.81 -31.49
N ALA A 171 5.48 -28.25 -31.92
CA ALA A 171 6.34 -27.44 -31.06
C ALA A 171 5.59 -26.18 -30.58
N GLU A 172 4.88 -25.49 -31.48
CA GLU A 172 4.10 -24.30 -31.12
C GLU A 172 2.90 -24.63 -30.22
N GLN A 173 2.16 -25.72 -30.49
CA GLN A 173 1.14 -26.24 -29.56
C GLN A 173 1.71 -26.53 -28.16
N LYS A 174 2.93 -27.08 -28.09
CA LYS A 174 3.61 -27.37 -26.81
C LYS A 174 4.07 -26.10 -26.09
N ARG A 175 4.51 -25.06 -26.82
CA ARG A 175 4.79 -23.73 -26.25
C ARG A 175 3.52 -23.08 -25.69
N GLN A 176 2.40 -23.17 -26.40
CA GLN A 176 1.10 -22.64 -25.94
C GLN A 176 0.62 -23.35 -24.68
N LEU A 177 0.69 -24.70 -24.63
CA LEU A 177 0.41 -25.48 -23.43
C LEU A 177 1.37 -25.11 -22.27
N LEU A 178 2.65 -24.86 -22.54
CA LEU A 178 3.62 -24.46 -21.52
C LEU A 178 3.31 -23.07 -20.95
N ARG A 179 2.83 -22.10 -21.75
CA ARG A 179 2.35 -20.80 -21.24
C ARG A 179 1.13 -20.96 -20.32
N ILE A 180 0.15 -21.77 -20.74
CA ILE A 180 -1.05 -22.05 -19.94
C ILE A 180 -0.67 -22.72 -18.61
N LEU A 181 0.20 -23.73 -18.65
CA LEU A 181 0.61 -24.49 -17.45
C LEU A 181 1.57 -23.72 -16.54
N ALA A 182 2.34 -22.77 -17.07
CA ALA A 182 3.11 -21.83 -16.26
C ALA A 182 2.23 -20.93 -15.37
N GLY A 183 0.96 -20.73 -15.74
CA GLY A 183 0.03 -19.89 -14.97
C GLY A 183 0.41 -18.40 -14.97
N VAL A 184 1.06 -17.93 -16.03
CA VAL A 184 1.44 -16.51 -16.18
C VAL A 184 1.00 -16.02 -17.56
N ASN A 185 0.30 -14.88 -17.57
CA ASN A 185 -0.19 -14.21 -18.77
C ASN A 185 0.70 -13.00 -19.14
N ASP A 186 0.68 -12.57 -20.40
CA ASP A 186 1.57 -11.51 -20.93
C ASP A 186 1.36 -10.15 -20.20
N GLU A 187 0.13 -9.84 -19.76
CA GLU A 187 -0.15 -8.72 -18.83
C GLU A 187 0.59 -8.87 -17.48
N SER A 188 0.53 -10.05 -16.85
CA SER A 188 1.20 -10.30 -15.56
C SER A 188 2.73 -10.39 -15.66
N MET A 189 3.28 -10.60 -16.85
CA MET A 189 4.72 -10.47 -17.14
C MET A 189 5.15 -9.02 -17.41
N GLY A 190 4.22 -8.06 -17.44
CA GLY A 190 4.51 -6.66 -17.79
C GLY A 190 4.84 -6.45 -19.28
N MET A 191 4.59 -7.44 -20.15
CA MET A 191 4.90 -7.39 -21.57
C MET A 191 3.76 -6.83 -22.43
N ALA A 192 2.57 -6.61 -21.86
CA ALA A 192 1.42 -6.08 -22.56
C ALA A 192 1.54 -4.57 -22.88
N ILE A 193 1.79 -4.26 -24.16
CA ILE A 193 1.95 -2.88 -24.68
C ILE A 193 0.58 -2.14 -24.85
N ASN A 194 -0.54 -2.82 -24.60
CA ASN A 194 -1.88 -2.28 -24.82
C ASN A 194 -2.27 -1.19 -23.80
N ARG A 195 -2.56 0.03 -24.30
CA ARG A 195 -3.15 1.12 -23.51
C ARG A 195 -4.59 0.78 -23.09
N GLN A 196 -4.75 0.10 -21.95
CA GLN A 196 -6.03 -0.12 -21.28
C GLN A 196 -6.10 0.68 -19.96
N SER A 197 -7.30 0.76 -19.36
CA SER A 197 -7.46 1.34 -18.02
C SER A 197 -6.68 0.53 -16.98
N GLY A 198 -6.03 1.21 -16.01
CA GLY A 198 -5.25 0.56 -14.96
C GLY A 198 -6.04 -0.50 -14.17
N VAL A 199 -7.36 -0.29 -13.99
CA VAL A 199 -8.25 -1.27 -13.35
C VAL A 199 -8.38 -2.55 -14.19
N ALA A 200 -8.48 -2.43 -15.52
CA ALA A 200 -8.54 -3.59 -16.42
C ALA A 200 -7.19 -4.32 -16.52
N ILE A 201 -6.07 -3.59 -16.41
CA ILE A 201 -4.73 -4.17 -16.35
C ILE A 201 -4.56 -4.96 -15.05
N ALA A 202 -4.93 -4.38 -13.89
CA ALA A 202 -4.90 -5.07 -12.60
C ALA A 202 -5.77 -6.32 -12.59
N GLN A 203 -7.02 -6.24 -13.07
CA GLN A 203 -7.92 -7.40 -13.14
C GLN A 203 -7.40 -8.51 -14.07
N ARG A 204 -6.68 -8.17 -15.16
CA ARG A 204 -6.00 -9.15 -16.03
C ARG A 204 -4.75 -9.74 -15.39
N GLN A 205 -4.03 -8.96 -14.58
CA GLN A 205 -2.88 -9.43 -13.81
C GLN A 205 -3.31 -10.42 -12.72
N GLU A 206 -4.38 -10.12 -11.97
CA GLU A 206 -5.01 -11.02 -11.01
C GLU A 206 -5.54 -12.30 -11.67
N SER A 207 -6.23 -12.17 -12.82
CA SER A 207 -6.71 -13.32 -13.61
C SER A 207 -5.58 -14.20 -14.12
N GLY A 208 -4.46 -13.59 -14.56
CA GLY A 208 -3.24 -14.32 -14.93
C GLY A 208 -2.67 -15.12 -13.76
N LEU A 209 -2.57 -14.51 -12.58
CA LEU A 209 -2.08 -15.14 -11.35
C LEU A 209 -2.96 -16.28 -10.83
N MET A 210 -4.18 -16.48 -11.35
CA MET A 210 -5.07 -17.57 -10.95
C MET A 210 -4.44 -18.95 -11.22
N GLY A 211 -3.61 -19.09 -12.25
CA GLY A 211 -2.85 -20.33 -12.50
C GLY A 211 -1.79 -20.65 -11.44
N LEU A 212 -1.26 -19.61 -10.77
CA LEU A 212 -0.30 -19.74 -9.66
C LEU A 212 -0.98 -19.73 -8.28
N GLN A 213 -2.31 -19.64 -8.18
CA GLN A 213 -3.03 -19.47 -6.91
C GLN A 213 -2.69 -20.56 -5.87
N THR A 214 -2.54 -21.82 -6.30
CA THR A 214 -2.15 -22.94 -5.41
C THR A 214 -0.74 -22.75 -4.85
N PHE A 215 0.19 -22.22 -5.65
CA PHE A 215 1.56 -21.95 -5.22
C PHE A 215 1.64 -20.74 -4.29
N LEU A 216 0.96 -19.65 -4.64
CA LEU A 216 0.85 -18.46 -3.79
C LEU A 216 0.25 -18.82 -2.42
N LYS A 217 -0.85 -19.59 -2.40
CA LYS A 217 -1.45 -20.07 -1.15
C LYS A 217 -0.50 -20.98 -0.36
N ALA A 218 0.20 -21.91 -1.02
CA ALA A 218 1.16 -22.78 -0.34
C ALA A 218 2.37 -22.01 0.24
N SER A 219 2.70 -20.83 -0.30
CA SER A 219 3.66 -19.88 0.27
C SER A 219 3.05 -19.08 1.42
N ASP A 220 1.84 -18.54 1.27
CA ASP A 220 1.13 -17.80 2.33
C ASP A 220 0.94 -18.65 3.59
N ASP A 221 0.55 -19.92 3.41
CA ASP A 221 0.36 -20.86 4.51
C ASP A 221 1.70 -21.32 5.11
N MET A 222 2.81 -21.28 4.34
CA MET A 222 4.17 -21.45 4.87
C MET A 222 4.60 -20.27 5.74
N ASP A 223 4.41 -19.04 5.25
CA ASP A 223 4.78 -17.81 5.96
C ASP A 223 3.99 -17.68 7.27
N LYS A 224 2.68 -17.95 7.25
CA LYS A 224 1.85 -17.99 8.48
C LYS A 224 2.40 -18.97 9.53
N LEU A 225 2.82 -20.18 9.10
CA LEU A 225 3.43 -21.16 10.00
C LEU A 225 4.78 -20.71 10.54
N ILE A 226 5.61 -20.03 9.72
CA ILE A 226 6.88 -19.43 10.16
C ILE A 226 6.64 -18.31 11.19
N TYR A 227 5.69 -17.40 10.94
CA TYR A 227 5.37 -16.33 11.88
C TYR A 227 4.77 -16.88 13.19
N HIS A 228 3.91 -17.90 13.12
CA HIS A 228 3.35 -18.54 14.31
C HIS A 228 4.45 -19.19 15.17
N LEU A 229 5.35 -19.95 14.56
CA LEU A 229 6.51 -20.57 15.22
C LEU A 229 7.47 -19.52 15.82
N ALA A 230 7.68 -18.40 15.13
CA ALA A 230 8.50 -17.29 15.62
C ALA A 230 7.85 -16.60 16.84
N ILE A 231 6.54 -16.35 16.82
CA ILE A 231 5.78 -15.78 17.94
C ILE A 231 5.83 -16.71 19.16
N ASP A 232 5.69 -18.02 18.96
CA ASP A 232 5.83 -19.01 20.02
C ASP A 232 7.23 -18.97 20.65
N PHE A 233 8.29 -19.02 19.83
CA PHE A 233 9.66 -18.93 20.34
C PHE A 233 9.94 -17.60 21.06
N ILE A 234 9.38 -16.48 20.59
CA ILE A 234 9.44 -15.21 21.33
C ILE A 234 8.77 -15.38 22.70
N CYS A 235 7.53 -15.85 22.77
CA CYS A 235 6.81 -16.06 24.03
C CYS A 235 7.53 -17.00 25.03
N TYR A 236 8.24 -18.03 24.56
CA TYR A 236 8.90 -19.02 25.42
C TYR A 236 10.35 -18.70 25.83
N TYR A 237 11.05 -17.80 25.10
CA TYR A 237 12.46 -17.48 25.35
C TYR A 237 12.73 -16.01 25.69
N PHE A 238 11.91 -15.05 25.25
CA PHE A 238 12.04 -13.64 25.65
C PHE A 238 11.44 -13.43 27.04
N THR A 239 12.21 -13.80 28.06
CA THR A 239 11.84 -13.71 29.48
C THR A 239 12.57 -12.58 30.24
N LYS A 240 13.28 -11.70 29.52
CA LYS A 240 13.96 -10.53 30.07
C LYS A 240 13.03 -9.30 30.04
N PRO A 241 13.16 -8.35 30.99
CA PRO A 241 12.46 -7.06 30.90
C PRO A 241 13.04 -6.24 29.75
N GLU A 242 12.16 -5.58 28.99
CA GLU A 242 12.51 -4.82 27.79
C GLU A 242 11.71 -3.52 27.72
N ILE A 243 12.36 -2.43 27.30
CA ILE A 243 11.74 -1.10 27.18
C ILE A 243 11.67 -0.73 25.70
N TYR A 244 10.45 -0.57 25.19
CA TYR A 244 10.17 -0.25 23.80
C TYR A 244 9.81 1.23 23.68
N ARG A 245 10.40 1.94 22.70
CA ARG A 245 10.09 3.33 22.37
C ARG A 245 9.28 3.39 21.07
N ILE A 246 8.02 3.82 21.18
CA ILE A 246 7.18 4.18 20.03
C ILE A 246 7.37 5.69 19.76
N VAL A 247 7.81 6.03 18.54
CA VAL A 247 8.03 7.41 18.10
C VAL A 247 6.90 7.81 17.15
N ASP A 248 5.91 8.58 17.63
CA ASP A 248 4.84 9.12 16.79
C ASP A 248 5.00 10.63 16.61
N LYS A 249 5.01 11.10 15.35
CA LYS A 249 5.09 12.53 14.98
C LYS A 249 3.91 13.36 15.50
N LYS A 250 2.73 12.77 15.73
CA LYS A 250 1.52 13.46 16.20
C LYS A 250 1.28 13.32 17.71
N VAL A 251 1.81 12.27 18.34
CA VAL A 251 1.48 11.90 19.73
C VAL A 251 2.69 11.93 20.67
N GLY A 252 3.91 12.04 20.13
CA GLY A 252 5.17 12.11 20.87
C GLY A 252 5.79 10.75 21.17
N ASP A 253 6.91 10.78 21.90
CA ASP A 253 7.58 9.57 22.38
C ASP A 253 6.76 8.87 23.47
N ARG A 254 6.44 7.59 23.25
CA ARG A 254 5.85 6.71 24.26
C ARG A 254 6.79 5.56 24.56
N TYR A 255 7.05 5.34 25.84
CA TYR A 255 7.82 4.18 26.34
C TYR A 255 6.84 3.16 26.92
N PHE A 256 7.01 1.88 26.59
CA PHE A 256 6.30 0.79 27.25
C PHE A 256 7.27 -0.28 27.74
N GLU A 257 7.00 -0.80 28.94
CA GLU A 257 7.80 -1.86 29.56
C GLU A 257 7.11 -3.22 29.39
N ALA A 258 7.81 -4.16 28.76
CA ALA A 258 7.45 -5.57 28.67
C ALA A 258 8.18 -6.38 29.75
N ASN A 259 7.57 -7.47 30.21
CA ASN A 259 8.12 -8.44 31.19
C ASN A 259 8.44 -7.93 32.61
N THR A 260 8.29 -6.65 32.95
CA THR A 260 8.56 -6.15 34.33
C THR A 260 7.65 -6.77 35.39
N ASN A 261 6.37 -7.01 35.07
CA ASN A 261 5.33 -7.52 35.98
C ASN A 261 4.52 -8.64 35.33
N GLU A 262 3.83 -9.49 36.11
CA GLU A 262 3.00 -10.57 35.55
C GLU A 262 1.91 -10.10 34.58
N THR A 263 1.38 -8.88 34.77
CA THR A 263 0.42 -8.21 33.89
C THR A 263 1.02 -7.83 32.54
N ASN A 264 2.32 -7.53 32.50
CA ASN A 264 3.06 -7.06 31.33
C ASN A 264 3.95 -8.18 30.73
N LYS A 265 3.83 -9.41 31.24
CA LYS A 265 4.54 -10.58 30.74
C LYS A 265 4.07 -10.89 29.32
N ILE A 266 5.01 -11.16 28.41
CA ILE A 266 4.67 -11.68 27.09
C ILE A 266 4.02 -13.06 27.27
N ARG A 267 2.77 -13.18 26.84
CA ARG A 267 1.95 -14.40 26.93
C ARG A 267 1.41 -14.71 25.53
N PRO A 268 1.20 -15.98 25.16
CA PRO A 268 0.45 -16.34 23.96
C PRO A 268 -1.02 -15.93 24.15
N LEU A 269 -1.38 -14.75 23.64
CA LEU A 269 -2.77 -14.34 23.46
C LEU A 269 -3.26 -14.82 22.09
N GLN A 270 -4.46 -15.37 22.05
CA GLN A 270 -5.13 -15.75 20.81
C GLN A 270 -5.69 -14.49 20.13
N PHE A 271 -4.87 -13.82 19.33
CA PHE A 271 -5.29 -12.75 18.44
C PHE A 271 -5.78 -13.32 17.10
N ASP A 272 -6.98 -12.95 16.66
CA ASP A 272 -7.51 -13.31 15.34
C ASP A 272 -6.89 -12.41 14.25
N LEU A 273 -5.62 -12.69 13.93
CA LEU A 273 -4.83 -11.94 12.95
C LEU A 273 -5.10 -12.49 11.55
N ILE A 274 -6.02 -11.83 10.83
CA ILE A 274 -6.30 -12.12 9.42
C ILE A 274 -5.15 -11.63 8.53
N TYR A 275 -4.07 -12.42 8.47
CA TYR A 275 -2.94 -12.19 7.56
C TYR A 275 -3.40 -12.30 6.10
N LYS A 276 -3.57 -11.15 5.44
CA LYS A 276 -3.72 -11.06 3.99
C LYS A 276 -2.36 -10.72 3.38
N THR A 277 -1.79 -11.65 2.60
CA THR A 277 -0.63 -11.35 1.75
C THR A 277 -1.09 -10.47 0.60
N GLN A 278 -1.06 -9.17 0.84
CA GLN A 278 -1.20 -8.17 -0.21
C GLN A 278 0.21 -7.82 -0.70
N LEU A 279 0.39 -7.75 -2.01
CA LEU A 279 1.60 -7.14 -2.56
C LEU A 279 1.72 -5.73 -1.98
N LYS A 280 2.92 -5.31 -1.56
CA LYS A 280 3.15 -3.95 -1.02
C LYS A 280 2.84 -2.84 -2.03
N THR A 281 2.58 -3.22 -3.29
CA THR A 281 1.92 -2.41 -4.30
C THR A 281 0.39 -2.38 -4.09
N GLU A 282 -0.08 -1.84 -2.97
CA GLU A 282 -1.17 -0.87 -3.13
C GLU A 282 -0.56 0.25 -3.97
N SER A 283 -0.84 0.28 -5.27
CA SER A 283 -0.27 1.36 -6.09
C SER A 283 -0.79 2.69 -5.55
N LYS A 284 0.00 3.75 -5.71
CA LYS A 284 -0.47 5.11 -5.43
C LYS A 284 -1.76 5.41 -6.22
N ASP A 285 -1.93 4.79 -7.38
CA ASP A 285 -3.17 4.84 -8.19
C ASP A 285 -4.38 4.15 -7.52
N GLN A 286 -4.17 3.07 -6.75
CA GLN A 286 -5.25 2.37 -6.02
C GLN A 286 -5.67 3.17 -4.79
N LYS A 287 -4.70 3.65 -3.99
CA LYS A 287 -4.98 4.60 -2.89
C LYS A 287 -5.69 5.85 -3.41
N TRP A 288 -5.19 6.44 -4.49
CA TRP A 288 -5.82 7.59 -5.15
C TRP A 288 -7.22 7.27 -5.68
N GLY A 289 -7.46 6.08 -6.24
CA GLY A 289 -8.77 5.60 -6.66
C GLY A 289 -9.76 5.56 -5.49
N ASN A 290 -9.37 4.93 -4.37
CA ASN A 290 -10.17 4.85 -3.15
C ASN A 290 -10.48 6.26 -2.60
N TRP A 291 -9.47 7.13 -2.52
CA TRP A 291 -9.66 8.52 -2.10
C TRP A 291 -10.52 9.33 -3.06
N ASN A 292 -10.46 9.09 -4.37
CA ASN A 292 -11.30 9.75 -5.37
C ASN A 292 -12.78 9.35 -5.22
N GLU A 293 -13.10 8.08 -5.01
CA GLU A 293 -14.48 7.67 -4.72
C GLU A 293 -14.98 8.24 -3.38
N LEU A 294 -14.16 8.24 -2.33
CA LEU A 294 -14.47 8.90 -1.06
C LEU A 294 -14.72 10.41 -1.24
N LEU A 295 -13.88 11.10 -2.03
CA LEU A 295 -14.04 12.52 -2.34
C LEU A 295 -15.34 12.80 -3.10
N LYS A 296 -15.73 11.98 -4.09
CA LYS A 296 -17.00 12.13 -4.81
C LYS A 296 -18.20 12.03 -3.88
N ILE A 297 -18.19 11.06 -2.97
CA ILE A 297 -19.27 10.86 -1.99
C ILE A 297 -19.29 12.02 -0.99
N LEU A 298 -18.14 12.41 -0.43
CA LEU A 298 -18.05 13.45 0.58
C LEU A 298 -18.34 14.86 0.03
N ALA A 299 -17.94 15.16 -1.21
CA ALA A 299 -18.27 16.43 -1.87
C ALA A 299 -19.77 16.61 -2.12
N GLN A 300 -20.54 15.51 -2.29
CA GLN A 300 -22.00 15.56 -2.41
C GLN A 300 -22.71 15.72 -1.06
N ILE A 301 -22.09 15.33 0.05
CA ILE A 301 -22.71 15.30 1.39
C ILE A 301 -22.30 16.48 2.26
N ARG A 302 -20.99 16.79 2.32
CA ARG A 302 -20.36 17.80 3.20
C ARG A 302 -19.12 18.41 2.51
N PRO A 303 -19.30 19.34 1.54
CA PRO A 303 -18.17 19.95 0.83
C PRO A 303 -17.18 20.67 1.76
N ASP A 304 -17.65 21.22 2.89
CA ASP A 304 -16.83 21.97 3.87
C ASP A 304 -15.69 21.14 4.48
N ILE A 305 -15.80 19.81 4.49
CA ILE A 305 -14.78 18.91 5.05
C ILE A 305 -13.69 18.59 4.01
N VAL A 306 -13.98 18.73 2.71
CA VAL A 306 -13.07 18.33 1.62
C VAL A 306 -11.69 19.01 1.72
N PRO A 307 -11.55 20.33 1.98
CA PRO A 307 -10.25 20.97 2.16
C PRO A 307 -9.44 20.38 3.32
N GLN A 308 -10.10 20.00 4.43
CA GLN A 308 -9.46 19.42 5.62
C GLN A 308 -8.94 17.99 5.39
N LEU A 309 -9.47 17.30 4.37
CA LEU A 309 -9.05 15.94 4.00
C LEU A 309 -7.85 15.94 3.03
N VAL A 310 -7.63 17.01 2.26
CA VAL A 310 -6.47 17.08 1.33
C VAL A 310 -5.13 16.84 2.04
N PRO A 311 -4.83 17.46 3.21
CA PRO A 311 -3.66 17.11 4.02
C PRO A 311 -3.52 15.61 4.38
N LEU A 312 -4.63 14.93 4.64
CA LEU A 312 -4.64 13.52 5.05
C LEU A 312 -4.48 12.57 3.86
N ILE A 313 -5.14 12.86 2.74
CA ILE A 313 -4.95 12.18 1.45
C ILE A 313 -3.47 12.25 1.04
N LEU A 314 -2.88 13.44 1.12
CA LEU A 314 -1.47 13.66 0.80
C LEU A 314 -0.55 12.85 1.72
N GLN A 315 -0.82 12.83 3.03
CA GLN A 315 -0.03 12.05 3.99
C GLN A 315 -0.08 10.53 3.71
N ASP A 316 -1.24 9.98 3.36
CA ASP A 316 -1.41 8.55 3.05
C ASP A 316 -0.81 8.13 1.69
N MET A 317 -0.63 9.08 0.78
CA MET A 317 -0.05 8.88 -0.56
C MET A 317 1.48 8.89 -0.58
N ASP A 318 2.16 9.16 0.54
CA ASP A 318 3.64 9.23 0.69
C ASP A 318 4.33 9.98 -0.46
N SER A 319 3.76 11.11 -0.91
CA SER A 319 4.34 11.92 -1.99
C SER A 319 5.54 12.73 -1.49
N PRO A 320 6.65 12.85 -2.24
CA PRO A 320 7.77 13.71 -1.83
C PRO A 320 7.37 15.19 -1.70
N ILE A 321 6.33 15.61 -2.44
CA ILE A 321 5.79 16.99 -2.44
C ILE A 321 4.76 17.21 -1.32
N THR A 322 4.60 16.26 -0.39
CA THR A 322 3.67 16.40 0.75
C THR A 322 4.01 17.59 1.62
N ALA A 323 5.29 17.80 1.95
CA ALA A 323 5.74 18.89 2.80
C ALA A 323 5.39 20.25 2.18
N ASP A 324 5.80 20.48 0.94
CA ASP A 324 5.63 21.73 0.21
C ASP A 324 4.13 22.09 0.05
N VAL A 325 3.28 21.10 -0.27
CA VAL A 325 1.83 21.33 -0.41
C VAL A 325 1.17 21.59 0.95
N LEU A 326 1.60 20.92 2.02
CA LEU A 326 1.12 21.22 3.38
C LEU A 326 1.52 22.64 3.82
N GLU A 327 2.74 23.08 3.50
CA GLU A 327 3.21 24.44 3.76
C GLU A 327 2.41 25.48 2.96
N VAL A 328 2.14 25.22 1.68
CA VAL A 328 1.28 26.10 0.84
C VAL A 328 -0.14 26.19 1.39
N ILE A 329 -0.73 25.08 1.83
CA ILE A 329 -2.07 25.06 2.46
C ILE A 329 -2.05 25.88 3.75
N GLN A 330 -1.11 25.64 4.67
CA GLN A 330 -0.98 26.37 5.93
C GLN A 330 -0.78 27.88 5.71
N ASN A 331 0.03 28.26 4.73
CA ASN A 331 0.20 29.66 4.34
C ASN A 331 -1.10 30.27 3.78
N SER A 332 -1.87 29.51 2.98
CA SER A 332 -3.17 29.98 2.47
C SER A 332 -4.22 30.15 3.58
N ASP A 333 -4.31 29.21 4.53
CA ASP A 333 -5.21 29.30 5.68
C ASP A 333 -4.84 30.48 6.58
N ALA A 334 -3.54 30.71 6.84
CA ALA A 334 -3.05 31.86 7.60
C ALA A 334 -3.33 33.21 6.91
N LEU A 335 -3.35 33.25 5.58
CA LEU A 335 -3.75 34.43 4.80
C LEU A 335 -5.27 34.64 4.83
N VAL A 336 -6.08 33.57 4.76
CA VAL A 336 -7.53 33.64 4.89
C VAL A 336 -7.94 34.12 6.28
N ALA A 337 -7.34 33.57 7.35
CA ALA A 337 -7.60 33.99 8.73
C ALA A 337 -7.32 35.48 8.95
N LYS A 338 -6.15 35.98 8.53
CA LYS A 338 -5.81 37.41 8.60
C LYS A 338 -6.77 38.30 7.81
N ASN A 339 -7.24 37.86 6.66
CA ASN A 339 -8.25 38.58 5.88
C ASN A 339 -9.62 38.58 6.56
N GLN A 340 -10.00 37.50 7.24
CA GLN A 340 -11.25 37.42 8.01
C GLN A 340 -11.21 38.32 9.26
N GLU A 341 -10.11 38.35 10.00
CA GLU A 341 -9.89 39.29 11.12
C GLU A 341 -9.99 40.75 10.63
N ALA A 342 -9.31 41.08 9.53
CA ALA A 342 -9.36 42.42 8.93
C ALA A 342 -10.76 42.82 8.40
N GLN A 343 -11.58 41.85 7.98
CA GLN A 343 -12.97 42.08 7.58
C GLN A 343 -13.90 42.22 8.80
N ALA A 344 -13.71 41.41 9.85
CA ALA A 344 -14.48 41.47 11.08
C ALA A 344 -14.29 42.81 11.81
N SER A 345 -13.04 43.31 11.92
CA SER A 345 -12.76 44.63 12.46
C SER A 345 -13.47 45.74 11.66
N ARG A 346 -13.42 45.67 10.33
CA ARG A 346 -14.08 46.65 9.45
C ARG A 346 -15.61 46.59 9.52
N GLN A 347 -16.19 45.41 9.77
CA GLN A 347 -17.62 45.27 10.04
C GLN A 347 -18.02 45.87 11.40
N GLN A 348 -17.18 45.74 12.43
CA GLN A 348 -17.43 46.38 13.73
C GLN A 348 -17.39 47.92 13.63
N GLU A 349 -16.45 48.49 12.88
CA GLU A 349 -16.43 49.94 12.60
C GLU A 349 -17.70 50.41 11.85
N LEU A 350 -18.14 49.66 10.83
CA LEU A 350 -19.38 49.98 10.10
C LEU A 350 -20.61 49.90 10.99
N GLN A 351 -20.73 48.86 11.83
CA GLN A 351 -21.83 48.73 12.81
C GLN A 351 -21.81 49.85 13.85
N ALA A 352 -20.63 50.28 14.32
CA ALA A 352 -20.51 51.40 15.25
C ALA A 352 -21.04 52.72 14.65
N LEU A 353 -20.67 53.01 13.39
CA LEU A 353 -21.16 54.17 12.65
C LEU A 353 -22.67 54.10 12.37
N GLU A 354 -23.23 52.90 12.20
CA GLU A 354 -24.67 52.70 12.01
C GLU A 354 -25.45 52.90 13.32
N ILE A 355 -24.91 52.40 14.44
CA ILE A 355 -25.43 52.66 15.80
C ILE A 355 -25.39 54.16 16.14
N GLU A 356 -24.36 54.89 15.74
CA GLU A 356 -24.27 56.34 15.93
C GLU A 356 -25.36 57.09 15.13
N LYS A 357 -25.58 56.74 13.86
CA LYS A 357 -26.67 57.28 13.04
C LYS A 357 -28.06 57.00 13.65
N LEU A 358 -28.28 55.78 14.16
CA LEU A 358 -29.54 55.42 14.81
C LEU A 358 -29.75 56.21 16.12
N LYS A 359 -28.72 56.42 16.93
CA LYS A 359 -28.79 57.30 18.12
C LYS A 359 -29.15 58.74 17.75
N ALA A 360 -28.58 59.29 16.67
CA ALA A 360 -28.93 60.63 16.21
C ALA A 360 -30.40 60.73 15.76
N GLN A 361 -30.94 59.71 15.07
CA GLN A 361 -32.35 59.64 14.68
C GLN A 361 -33.29 59.52 15.88
N ILE A 362 -32.94 58.71 16.89
CA ILE A 362 -33.71 58.60 18.15
C ILE A 362 -33.79 59.96 18.83
N LEU A 363 -32.66 60.68 18.97
CA LEU A 363 -32.62 62.00 19.61
C LEU A 363 -33.43 63.06 18.84
N GLU A 364 -33.47 62.98 17.51
CA GLU A 364 -34.35 63.83 16.69
C GLU A 364 -35.84 63.49 16.89
N LEU A 365 -36.19 62.21 17.02
CA LEU A 365 -37.55 61.74 17.28
C LEU A 365 -38.02 62.11 18.70
N GLU A 366 -37.18 61.97 19.72
CA GLU A 366 -37.45 62.45 21.09
C GLU A 366 -37.62 63.98 21.10
N SER A 367 -36.79 64.71 20.36
CA SER A 367 -36.91 66.17 20.21
C SER A 367 -38.20 66.59 19.52
N LYS A 368 -38.77 65.76 18.64
CA LYS A 368 -40.10 65.96 18.04
C LYS A 368 -41.21 65.59 19.02
N ALA A 369 -41.12 64.46 19.70
CA ALA A 369 -42.08 64.01 20.71
C ALA A 369 -42.23 65.03 21.85
N ASN A 370 -41.13 65.58 22.35
CA ASN A 370 -41.15 66.62 23.38
C ASN A 370 -41.79 67.93 22.91
N LYS A 371 -41.64 68.31 21.62
CA LYS A 371 -42.37 69.44 21.03
C LYS A 371 -43.88 69.18 20.95
N TYR A 372 -44.30 67.99 20.54
CA TYR A 372 -45.72 67.62 20.50
C TYR A 372 -46.34 67.53 21.91
N ASN A 373 -45.62 66.99 22.89
CA ASN A 373 -46.08 66.95 24.28
C ASN A 373 -46.26 68.37 24.85
N ALA A 374 -45.28 69.27 24.64
CA ALA A 374 -45.41 70.67 25.05
C ALA A 374 -46.61 71.40 24.40
N GLN A 375 -46.91 71.11 23.12
CA GLN A 375 -48.11 71.62 22.45
C GLN A 375 -49.41 71.01 23.02
N GLY A 376 -49.40 69.72 23.35
CA GLY A 376 -50.52 69.01 23.98
C GLY A 376 -50.83 69.52 25.38
N ASP A 377 -49.82 69.81 26.20
CA ASP A 377 -50.00 70.32 27.56
C ASP A 377 -50.43 71.78 27.59
N LEU A 378 -49.93 72.62 26.67
CA LEU A 378 -50.51 73.95 26.42
C LEU A 378 -52.01 73.86 26.10
N SER A 379 -52.40 72.92 25.22
CA SER A 379 -53.80 72.70 24.83
C SER A 379 -54.69 72.22 26.00
N LYS A 380 -54.15 71.36 26.89
CA LYS A 380 -54.84 70.97 28.14
C LYS A 380 -54.97 72.13 29.12
N THR A 381 -53.94 72.98 29.23
CA THR A 381 -53.94 74.13 30.15
C THR A 381 -55.03 75.12 29.79
N THR A 382 -55.26 75.38 28.50
CA THR A 382 -56.41 76.17 28.04
C THR A 382 -57.75 75.55 28.45
N LEU A 383 -57.95 74.25 28.23
CA LEU A 383 -59.20 73.55 28.59
C LEU A 383 -59.45 73.51 30.11
N GLN A 384 -58.40 73.39 30.93
CA GLN A 384 -58.54 73.47 32.39
C GLN A 384 -58.86 74.89 32.87
N SER A 385 -58.35 75.93 32.21
CA SER A 385 -58.70 77.32 32.54
C SER A 385 -60.17 77.65 32.26
N GLU A 386 -60.80 77.01 31.28
CA GLU A 386 -62.25 77.13 31.03
C GLU A 386 -63.09 76.46 32.12
N GLN A 387 -62.62 75.34 32.69
CA GLN A 387 -63.33 74.62 33.75
C GLN A 387 -63.15 75.25 35.15
N ILE A 388 -61.97 75.78 35.48
CA ILE A 388 -61.69 76.39 36.80
C ILE A 388 -62.56 77.64 37.04
N ASN A 389 -62.86 78.39 35.97
CA ASN A 389 -63.79 79.53 36.03
C ASN A 389 -65.24 79.15 36.42
N GLN A 390 -65.61 77.86 36.33
CA GLN A 390 -66.94 77.37 36.72
C GLN A 390 -67.00 76.86 38.17
N ALA A 391 -65.86 76.74 38.86
CA ALA A 391 -65.77 76.17 40.21
C ALA A 391 -65.48 77.21 41.32
N LEU A 392 -64.79 78.32 41.01
CA LEU A 392 -64.36 79.33 42.00
C LEU A 392 -65.49 80.19 42.60
N THR A 393 -66.75 79.91 42.27
CA THR A 393 -67.94 80.54 42.87
C THR A 393 -68.40 79.87 44.17
N ILE A 394 -67.94 78.65 44.47
CA ILE A 394 -68.43 77.84 45.60
C ILE A 394 -67.28 77.10 46.29
N ASP A 395 -66.33 77.81 46.91
CA ASP A 395 -65.81 77.32 48.19
C ASP A 395 -65.20 78.39 49.13
N SER A 396 -65.25 78.02 50.40
CA SER A 396 -64.63 78.55 51.62
C SER A 396 -63.40 79.48 51.47
N ILE A 397 -63.33 80.66 52.08
CA ILE A 397 -63.56 81.06 53.50
C ILE A 397 -62.44 80.57 54.46
N GLN A 398 -61.82 81.52 55.18
CA GLN A 398 -60.84 81.40 56.29
C GLN A 398 -59.32 81.24 55.95
N GLN A 399 -58.62 82.39 56.00
CA GLN A 399 -57.31 82.66 56.68
C GLN A 399 -56.02 81.86 56.29
N GLY A 400 -54.87 82.45 55.93
CA GLY A 400 -54.54 83.85 55.57
C GLY A 400 -53.04 84.25 55.65
N LYS A 401 -52.43 84.64 54.51
CA LYS A 401 -51.14 85.38 54.26
C LYS A 401 -49.79 84.67 54.60
N VAL A 402 -48.70 84.60 53.78
CA VAL A 402 -48.18 85.27 52.52
C VAL A 402 -47.46 86.63 52.75
N PRO A 403 -46.37 87.05 52.03
CA PRO A 403 -45.46 86.44 51.01
C PRO A 403 -43.97 86.36 51.53
N GLU A 404 -42.80 86.35 50.82
CA GLU A 404 -42.32 86.28 49.40
C GLU A 404 -40.92 85.53 49.36
N THR A 405 -39.84 85.72 48.56
CA THR A 405 -39.34 86.73 47.58
C THR A 405 -38.36 86.11 46.52
N ASN A 406 -38.03 86.90 45.48
CA ASN A 406 -37.25 86.67 44.23
C ASN A 406 -35.72 86.43 44.27
N LEU A 407 -35.18 85.78 43.20
CA LEU A 407 -34.20 86.39 42.24
C LEU A 407 -33.98 85.53 40.95
N LYS A 408 -33.58 86.17 39.83
CA LYS A 408 -33.24 85.55 38.51
C LYS A 408 -32.27 86.44 37.69
N THR A 409 -31.47 85.86 36.78
CA THR A 409 -30.99 86.50 35.53
C THR A 409 -30.27 85.51 34.58
N SER A 410 -30.11 85.89 33.30
CA SER A 410 -29.28 85.25 32.26
C SER A 410 -28.91 86.33 31.19
N ASP A 411 -28.25 86.12 30.03
CA ASP A 411 -27.98 84.94 29.19
C ASP A 411 -26.85 85.23 28.15
N GLN A 412 -26.74 84.42 27.08
CA GLN A 412 -26.14 84.71 25.75
C GLN A 412 -24.62 84.53 25.48
N THR A 413 -24.29 83.35 24.93
CA THR A 413 -23.60 83.10 23.63
C THR A 413 -22.55 84.06 23.03
N THR A 414 -21.43 83.49 22.55
CA THR A 414 -20.83 83.82 21.23
C THR A 414 -19.87 82.71 20.72
N TRP A 415 -19.55 82.68 19.42
CA TRP A 415 -18.78 81.62 18.73
C TRP A 415 -17.50 82.15 18.04
N ARG A 416 -16.41 81.35 17.98
CA ARG A 416 -15.77 80.90 16.71
C ARG A 416 -14.63 79.87 16.91
N LYS A 417 -14.21 79.23 15.81
CA LYS A 417 -13.31 78.06 15.71
C LYS A 417 -11.93 78.43 15.14
N TYR A 418 -10.91 77.60 15.43
CA TYR A 418 -9.66 77.39 14.66
C TYR A 418 -9.16 75.92 14.90
N PRO A 419 -8.18 75.35 14.16
CA PRO A 419 -8.51 74.68 12.88
C PRO A 419 -7.82 73.31 12.66
N SER A 420 -8.35 72.50 11.73
CA SER A 420 -7.59 71.79 10.68
C SER A 420 -8.47 70.79 9.93
N SER A 421 -8.58 70.95 8.60
CA SER A 421 -9.22 69.98 7.71
C SER A 421 -8.82 70.25 6.26
N MET A 422 -7.76 69.60 5.78
CA MET A 422 -7.38 69.42 4.36
C MET A 422 -6.09 68.57 4.34
N ASN A 423 -5.92 67.57 3.48
CA ASN A 423 -6.68 67.24 2.27
C ASN A 423 -7.38 65.87 2.34
N LEU A 424 -8.43 65.74 1.52
CA LEU A 424 -8.88 64.47 0.92
C LEU A 424 -8.44 64.47 -0.56
N ASP A 425 -8.47 63.31 -1.19
CA ASP A 425 -7.75 63.01 -2.44
C ASP A 425 -8.20 63.79 -3.69
N TYR A 426 -7.23 64.00 -4.59
CA TYR A 426 -7.35 63.76 -6.04
C TYR A 426 -5.97 63.45 -6.63
#